data_AF-A0A443YG18-F1
#
_entry.id   AF-A0A443YG18-F1
#
_cell.length_a   1.000
_cell.length_b   1.000
_cell.length_c   1.000
_cell.angle_alpha   90.00
_cell.angle_beta   90.00
_cell.angle_gamma   90.00
#
_symmetry.space_group_name_H-M   'P 1'
#
loop_
_entity.id
_entity.type
_entity.pdbx_description
1 polymer ?
#
loop_
_entity_poly.entity_id
_entity_poly.type
_entity_poly.pdbx_seq_one_letter_code
_entity_poly.pdbx_strand_id
1 'polypeptide(L)'
;MIEARFHIFIGLFRRFRAWVLGREVEVVGQCTLCGQCCKDILLKDEGRWLRRKSQYEKLVASAPEHARFRLVGRDMSGFLIFSCSMLGTDNCCSCHESRPALCRNYPTKSLYYQGRQLPADCSYSFKAVTFSDVLAGRKRFRPCVFSKVLQQEIEQEKNKLT
;
A
#
# COMPACT_ATOMS: atom_id res chain seq x y z
N MET A 1 2.35 6.05 24.21
CA MET A 1 2.10 4.61 24.47
C MET A 1 0.69 4.13 24.11
N ILE A 2 -0.33 4.99 24.12
CA ILE A 2 -1.74 4.58 23.88
C ILE A 2 -2.00 4.22 22.40
N GLU A 3 -1.47 5.00 21.46
CA GLU A 3 -1.69 4.79 20.01
C GLU A 3 -1.10 3.47 19.48
N ALA A 4 0.08 3.05 19.95
CA ALA A 4 0.71 1.80 19.54
C ALA A 4 -0.13 0.57 19.93
N ARG A 5 -0.79 0.61 21.10
CA ARG A 5 -1.72 -0.44 21.53
C ARG A 5 -2.95 -0.46 20.63
N PHE A 6 -3.46 0.71 20.26
CA PHE A 6 -4.63 0.84 19.39
C PHE A 6 -4.39 0.24 17.99
N HIS A 7 -3.22 0.47 17.38
CA HIS A 7 -2.87 -0.13 16.08
C HIS A 7 -2.84 -1.66 16.12
N ILE A 8 -2.32 -2.26 17.20
CA ILE A 8 -2.30 -3.71 17.36
C ILE A 8 -3.72 -4.26 17.46
N PHE A 9 -4.58 -3.65 18.28
CA PHE A 9 -5.99 -4.08 18.40
C PHE A 9 -6.75 -3.92 17.09
N ILE A 10 -6.60 -2.79 16.38
CA ILE A 10 -7.20 -2.60 15.06
C ILE A 10 -6.70 -3.66 14.08
N GLY A 11 -5.39 -3.90 14.04
CA GLY A 11 -4.79 -4.90 13.16
C GLY A 11 -5.30 -6.31 13.42
N LEU A 12 -5.40 -6.70 14.70
CA LEU A 12 -5.97 -7.97 15.14
C LEU A 12 -7.45 -8.07 14.76
N PHE A 13 -8.23 -7.02 15.01
CA PHE A 13 -9.65 -6.99 14.64
C PHE A 13 -9.84 -7.10 13.12
N ARG A 14 -9.01 -6.42 12.33
CA ARG A 14 -9.01 -6.51 10.85
C ARG A 14 -8.68 -7.92 10.37
N ARG A 15 -7.71 -8.60 11.01
CA ARG A 15 -7.38 -10.00 10.73
C ARG A 15 -8.51 -10.95 11.12
N PHE A 16 -9.05 -10.79 12.32
CA PHE A 16 -10.18 -11.56 12.81
C PHE A 16 -11.39 -11.43 11.87
N ARG A 17 -11.75 -10.20 11.49
CA ARG A 17 -12.81 -9.93 10.51
C ARG A 17 -12.54 -10.64 9.18
N ALA A 18 -11.32 -10.52 8.64
CA ALA A 18 -10.97 -11.16 7.37
C ALA A 18 -11.05 -12.69 7.44
N TRP A 19 -10.68 -13.27 8.60
CA TRP A 19 -10.79 -14.69 8.87
C TRP A 19 -12.25 -15.14 8.97
N VAL A 20 -13.07 -14.48 9.81
CA VAL A 20 -14.51 -14.81 9.97
C VAL A 20 -15.27 -14.68 8.65
N LEU A 21 -15.01 -13.62 7.88
CA LEU A 21 -15.71 -13.37 6.62
C LEU A 21 -15.12 -14.14 5.43
N GLY A 22 -13.95 -14.78 5.59
CA GLY A 22 -13.21 -15.40 4.48
C GLY A 22 -12.86 -14.42 3.35
N ARG A 23 -12.73 -13.12 3.66
CA ARG A 23 -12.54 -12.04 2.68
C ARG A 23 -11.42 -11.10 3.09
N GLU A 24 -10.40 -11.04 2.25
CA GLU A 24 -9.28 -10.12 2.41
C GLU A 24 -9.65 -8.66 2.10
N VAL A 25 -8.78 -7.75 2.53
CA VAL A 25 -8.85 -6.34 2.13
C VAL A 25 -8.38 -6.18 0.68
N GLU A 26 -9.10 -5.35 -0.07
CA GLU A 26 -8.70 -4.90 -1.39
C GLU A 26 -8.07 -3.51 -1.29
N VAL A 27 -6.97 -3.32 -2.02
CA VAL A 27 -6.35 -2.01 -2.20
C VAL A 27 -6.92 -1.41 -3.46
N VAL A 28 -7.47 -0.21 -3.37
CA VAL A 28 -8.00 0.52 -4.52
C VAL A 28 -7.38 1.91 -4.60
N GLY A 29 -7.44 2.50 -5.80
CA GLY A 29 -6.87 3.81 -6.09
C GLY A 29 -5.57 3.72 -6.89
N GLN A 30 -4.98 4.88 -7.13
CA GLN A 30 -3.75 5.01 -7.90
C GLN A 30 -2.91 6.17 -7.35
N CYS A 31 -1.62 6.15 -7.65
CA CYS A 31 -0.72 7.24 -7.30
C CYS A 31 -1.08 8.49 -8.09
N THR A 32 -1.37 9.58 -7.38
CA THR A 32 -1.67 10.92 -7.94
C THR A 32 -0.52 11.90 -7.71
N LEU A 33 0.67 11.40 -7.41
CA LEU A 33 1.87 12.18 -7.07
C LEU A 33 1.66 13.15 -5.89
N CYS A 34 0.78 12.84 -4.94
CA CYS A 34 0.56 13.70 -3.77
C CYS A 34 1.74 13.79 -2.78
N GLY A 35 2.81 13.00 -2.97
CA GLY A 35 4.04 13.02 -2.16
C GLY A 35 3.91 12.46 -0.74
N GLN A 36 2.69 12.23 -0.23
CA GLN A 36 2.48 11.82 1.17
C GLN A 36 3.13 10.48 1.51
N CYS A 37 3.00 9.48 0.64
CA CYS A 37 3.65 8.19 0.84
C CYS A 37 5.18 8.27 0.74
N CYS A 38 5.74 9.33 0.15
CA CYS A 38 7.18 9.53 0.02
C CYS A 38 7.81 10.16 1.27
N LYS A 39 7.01 10.77 2.15
CA LYS A 39 7.47 11.41 3.38
C LYS A 39 7.67 10.41 4.51
N ASP A 40 6.72 9.48 4.66
CA ASP A 40 6.67 8.50 5.75
C ASP A 40 6.64 7.06 5.22
N ILE A 41 7.81 6.60 4.77
CA ILE A 41 8.02 5.26 4.22
C ILE A 41 8.46 4.33 5.33
N LEU A 42 7.87 3.14 5.34
CA LEU A 42 8.31 2.02 6.15
C LEU A 42 8.91 0.97 5.23
N LEU A 43 10.10 0.49 5.56
CA LEU A 43 10.78 -0.54 4.79
C LEU A 43 10.62 -1.90 5.44
N LYS A 44 10.56 -2.92 4.58
CA LYS A 44 10.58 -4.32 4.97
C LYS A 44 11.77 -5.01 4.39
N ASP A 45 12.27 -5.96 5.16
CA ASP A 45 13.26 -6.93 4.75
C ASP A 45 12.72 -8.32 5.11
N GLU A 46 12.68 -9.23 4.14
CA GLU A 46 12.13 -10.60 4.29
C GLU A 46 10.76 -10.66 5.00
N GLY A 47 9.88 -9.70 4.68
CA GLY A 47 8.53 -9.61 5.27
C GLY A 47 8.45 -8.96 6.66
N ARG A 48 9.59 -8.64 7.29
CA ARG A 48 9.69 -7.97 8.59
C ARG A 48 10.01 -6.49 8.43
N TRP A 49 9.39 -5.63 9.22
CA TRP A 49 9.67 -4.20 9.20
C TRP A 49 10.99 -3.89 9.90
N LEU A 50 11.72 -2.91 9.35
CA LEU A 50 12.99 -2.48 9.94
C LEU A 50 12.78 -1.76 11.26
N ARG A 51 13.58 -2.10 12.26
CA ARG A 51 13.61 -1.46 13.59
C ARG A 51 14.98 -0.89 13.95
N ARG A 52 16.04 -1.47 13.38
CA ARG A 52 17.44 -1.13 13.67
C ARG A 52 18.13 -0.65 12.40
N LYS A 53 19.00 0.36 12.55
CA LYS A 53 19.79 0.92 11.44
C LYS A 53 20.66 -0.15 10.77
N SER A 54 21.20 -1.10 11.52
CA SER A 54 21.96 -2.23 10.97
C SER A 54 21.15 -3.12 10.03
N GLN A 55 19.83 -3.22 10.19
CA GLN A 55 18.97 -3.94 9.24
C GLN A 55 18.80 -3.15 7.94
N TYR A 56 18.72 -1.83 8.04
CA TYR A 56 18.67 -0.95 6.86
C TYR A 56 19.98 -1.01 6.07
N GLU A 57 21.13 -0.98 6.75
CA GLU A 57 22.45 -1.10 6.11
C GLU A 57 22.59 -2.42 5.36
N LYS A 58 22.12 -3.54 5.96
CA LYS A 58 22.06 -4.84 5.29
C LYS A 58 21.12 -4.83 4.08
N LEU A 59 19.94 -4.25 4.21
CA LEU A 59 18.96 -4.14 3.11
C LEU A 59 19.54 -3.35 1.94
N VAL A 60 20.24 -2.25 2.21
CA VAL A 60 20.90 -1.43 1.17
C VAL A 60 22.06 -2.20 0.53
N ALA A 61 22.82 -2.98 1.31
CA ALA A 61 23.88 -3.82 0.76
C ALA A 61 23.34 -4.91 -0.18
N SER A 62 22.19 -5.50 0.13
CA SER A 62 21.54 -6.51 -0.74
C SER A 62 20.75 -5.90 -1.90
N ALA A 63 20.18 -4.71 -1.72
CA ALA A 63 19.25 -4.06 -2.63
C ALA A 63 19.56 -2.54 -2.71
N PRO A 64 20.57 -2.14 -3.50
CA PRO A 64 21.08 -0.76 -3.54
C PRO A 64 20.03 0.30 -3.89
N GLU A 65 18.94 -0.06 -4.56
CA GLU A 65 17.84 0.85 -4.87
C GLU A 65 17.20 1.47 -3.62
N HIS A 66 17.32 0.83 -2.46
CA HIS A 66 16.80 1.31 -1.19
C HIS A 66 17.66 2.43 -0.57
N ALA A 67 18.88 2.68 -1.08
CA ALA A 67 19.75 3.74 -0.59
C ALA A 67 19.14 5.15 -0.69
N ARG A 68 18.14 5.33 -1.56
CA ARG A 68 17.39 6.59 -1.73
C ARG A 68 16.51 6.96 -0.53
N PHE A 69 16.26 6.03 0.38
CA PHE A 69 15.38 6.24 1.53
C PHE A 69 16.17 6.76 2.73
N ARG A 70 16.04 8.05 3.05
CA ARG A 70 16.73 8.68 4.18
C ARG A 70 15.99 8.41 5.48
N LEU A 71 16.68 7.90 6.49
CA LEU A 71 16.10 7.69 7.82
C LEU A 71 15.71 9.04 8.44
N VAL A 72 14.43 9.23 8.75
CA VAL A 72 13.89 10.46 9.37
C VAL A 72 13.64 10.25 10.87
N GLY A 73 13.27 9.04 11.27
CA GLY A 73 13.00 8.77 12.68
C GLY A 73 12.51 7.36 12.95
N ARG A 74 11.78 7.22 14.06
CA ARG A 74 11.09 6.00 14.43
C ARG A 74 9.66 6.31 14.80
N ASP A 75 8.77 5.39 14.47
CA ASP A 75 7.40 5.47 14.93
C ASP A 75 7.26 4.97 16.37
N MET A 76 6.05 5.15 16.91
CA MET A 76 5.67 4.72 18.27
C MET A 76 5.77 3.20 18.49
N SER A 77 5.81 2.41 17.42
CA SER A 77 5.98 0.94 17.47
C SER A 77 7.45 0.52 17.34
N GLY A 78 8.37 1.48 17.25
CA GLY A 78 9.81 1.28 17.10
C GLY A 78 10.27 0.93 15.69
N PHE A 79 9.41 1.10 14.67
CA PHE A 79 9.80 0.90 13.28
C PHE A 79 10.49 2.15 12.71
N LEU A 80 11.48 1.96 11.85
CA LEU A 80 12.18 3.05 11.21
C LEU A 80 11.30 3.72 10.14
N ILE A 81 11.21 5.04 10.20
CA ILE A 81 10.51 5.88 9.21
C ILE A 81 11.56 6.51 8.30
N PHE A 82 11.32 6.44 7.00
CA PHE A 82 12.19 6.98 5.96
C PHE A 82 11.47 7.99 5.07
N SER A 83 12.20 8.95 4.54
CA SER A 83 11.75 9.83 3.45
C SER A 83 12.48 9.50 2.16
N CYS A 84 11.80 9.64 1.02
CA CYS A 84 12.41 9.45 -0.29
C CYS A 84 13.26 10.67 -0.68
N SER A 85 14.52 10.46 -1.09
CA SER A 85 15.37 11.53 -1.61
C SER A 85 14.91 12.08 -2.97
N MET A 86 14.05 11.34 -3.68
CA MET A 86 13.49 11.71 -4.98
C MET A 86 12.20 12.55 -4.86
N LEU A 87 11.79 12.91 -3.64
CA LEU A 87 10.67 13.82 -3.43
C LEU A 87 11.15 15.25 -3.69
N GLY A 88 10.57 15.88 -4.71
CA GLY A 88 10.82 17.29 -5.05
C GLY A 88 10.24 18.25 -4.02
N THR A 89 10.67 19.52 -4.10
CA THR A 89 10.15 20.60 -3.24
C THR A 89 8.69 20.92 -3.51
N ASP A 90 8.20 20.56 -4.69
CA ASP A 90 6.80 20.63 -5.12
C ASP A 90 5.92 19.49 -4.56
N ASN A 91 6.49 18.60 -3.74
CA ASN A 91 5.88 17.35 -3.27
C ASN A 91 5.61 16.31 -4.37
N CYS A 92 6.19 16.46 -5.57
CA CYS A 92 6.07 15.47 -6.62
C CYS A 92 7.27 14.51 -6.62
N CYS A 93 7.04 13.29 -7.12
CA CYS A 93 8.10 12.30 -7.27
C CYS A 93 8.86 12.55 -8.58
N SER A 94 10.16 12.85 -8.51
CA SER A 94 10.98 13.10 -9.71
C SER A 94 11.22 11.86 -10.57
N CYS A 95 11.14 10.67 -9.98
CA CYS A 95 11.39 9.38 -10.65
C CYS A 95 10.12 8.52 -10.76
N HIS A 96 8.96 9.12 -11.02
CA HIS A 96 7.68 8.39 -11.00
C HIS A 96 7.65 7.21 -11.98
N GLU A 97 8.17 7.39 -13.20
CA GLU A 97 8.19 6.32 -14.22
C GLU A 97 9.17 5.18 -13.87
N SER A 98 10.35 5.53 -13.38
CA SER A 98 11.40 4.59 -12.97
C SER A 98 11.33 4.19 -11.48
N ARG A 99 10.15 4.33 -10.87
CA ARG A 99 9.96 4.07 -9.43
C ARG A 99 10.23 2.59 -9.08
N PRO A 100 10.87 2.30 -7.93
CA PRO A 100 11.22 0.95 -7.53
C PRO A 100 9.99 0.10 -7.20
N ALA A 101 10.16 -1.23 -7.13
CA ALA A 101 9.08 -2.17 -6.86
C ALA A 101 8.31 -1.84 -5.56
N LEU A 102 9.01 -1.36 -4.52
CA LEU A 102 8.40 -0.88 -3.28
C LEU A 102 7.33 0.20 -3.55
N CYS A 103 7.65 1.20 -4.36
CA CYS A 103 6.75 2.31 -4.68
C CYS A 103 5.63 1.87 -5.64
N ARG A 104 5.91 0.96 -6.59
CA ARG A 104 4.90 0.42 -7.51
C ARG A 104 3.84 -0.40 -6.77
N ASN A 105 4.26 -1.14 -5.76
CA ASN A 105 3.40 -2.02 -4.97
C ASN A 105 2.78 -1.32 -3.74
N TYR A 106 3.00 -0.01 -3.59
CA TYR A 106 2.39 0.76 -2.51
C TYR A 106 0.91 1.07 -2.84
N PRO A 107 -0.02 0.93 -1.88
CA PRO A 107 0.17 0.42 -0.53
C PRO A 107 -0.02 -1.10 -0.45
N THR A 108 0.73 -1.75 0.45
CA THR A 108 0.57 -3.20 0.68
C THR A 108 -0.55 -3.51 1.68
N LYS A 109 -1.26 -4.63 1.50
CA LYS A 109 -2.29 -5.13 2.46
C LYS A 109 -1.76 -5.25 3.89
N SER A 110 -0.45 -5.46 4.04
CA SER A 110 0.18 -5.58 5.35
C SER A 110 0.08 -4.31 6.20
N LEU A 111 0.04 -3.12 5.58
CA LEU A 111 -0.19 -1.85 6.29
C LEU A 111 -1.58 -1.86 6.94
N TYR A 112 -2.60 -2.33 6.20
CA TYR A 112 -3.96 -2.47 6.71
C TYR A 112 -4.02 -3.43 7.91
N TYR A 113 -3.42 -4.61 7.82
CA TYR A 113 -3.45 -5.59 8.91
C TYR A 113 -2.56 -5.24 10.11
N GLN A 114 -1.71 -4.23 9.98
CA GLN A 114 -1.01 -3.62 11.12
C GLN A 114 -1.82 -2.52 11.80
N GLY A 115 -3.05 -2.27 11.35
CA GLY A 115 -3.88 -1.21 11.89
C GLY A 115 -3.42 0.20 11.49
N ARG A 116 -2.52 0.33 10.51
CA ARG A 116 -2.14 1.64 9.97
C ARG A 116 -3.26 2.19 9.08
N GLN A 117 -3.25 3.52 8.96
CA GLN A 117 -4.13 4.27 8.08
C GLN A 117 -3.29 4.92 6.99
N LEU A 118 -3.89 5.10 5.82
CA LEU A 118 -3.27 5.88 4.75
C LEU A 118 -3.47 7.37 5.08
N PRO A 119 -2.55 8.25 4.62
CA PRO A 119 -2.75 9.69 4.74
C PRO A 119 -4.09 10.11 4.13
N ALA A 120 -4.79 11.06 4.74
CA ALA A 120 -6.11 11.51 4.30
C ALA A 120 -6.09 12.03 2.84
N ASP A 121 -5.00 12.72 2.47
CA ASP A 121 -4.81 13.29 1.13
C ASP A 121 -4.24 12.29 0.11
N CYS A 122 -4.29 10.99 0.42
CA CYS A 122 -3.83 9.94 -0.48
C CYS A 122 -5.03 9.35 -1.26
N SER A 123 -4.89 9.25 -2.58
CA SER A 123 -5.94 8.66 -3.43
C SER A 123 -6.09 7.13 -3.29
N TYR A 124 -5.20 6.49 -2.54
CA TYR A 124 -5.33 5.08 -2.21
C TYR A 124 -6.29 4.86 -1.04
N SER A 125 -7.05 3.77 -1.08
CA SER A 125 -7.96 3.37 -0.01
C SER A 125 -7.99 1.86 0.18
N PHE A 126 -8.30 1.44 1.40
CA PHE A 126 -8.50 0.04 1.76
C PHE A 126 -9.99 -0.29 1.78
N LYS A 127 -10.45 -1.09 0.82
CA LYS A 127 -11.83 -1.60 0.80
C LYS A 127 -11.89 -2.95 1.47
N ALA A 128 -12.65 -3.01 2.55
CA ALA A 128 -12.87 -4.21 3.33
C ALA A 128 -14.36 -4.51 3.39
N VAL A 129 -14.74 -5.76 3.14
CA VAL A 129 -16.13 -6.20 3.30
C VAL A 129 -16.50 -6.18 4.77
N THR A 130 -17.60 -5.52 5.11
CA THR A 130 -18.12 -5.44 6.47
C THR A 130 -19.14 -6.55 6.72
N PHE A 131 -19.46 -6.81 8.00
CA PHE A 131 -20.53 -7.74 8.36
C PHE A 131 -21.88 -7.30 7.79
N SER A 132 -22.16 -5.99 7.80
CA SER A 132 -23.37 -5.40 7.23
C SER A 132 -23.49 -5.65 5.73
N ASP A 133 -22.38 -5.67 4.98
CA ASP A 133 -22.40 -5.99 3.56
C ASP A 133 -22.80 -7.45 3.31
N VAL A 134 -22.39 -8.37 4.18
CA VAL A 134 -22.75 -9.79 4.10
C VAL A 134 -24.20 -10.02 4.49
N LEU A 135 -24.66 -9.39 5.58
CA LEU A 135 -26.05 -9.45 6.03
C LEU A 135 -27.02 -8.89 4.99
N ALA A 136 -26.64 -7.80 4.30
CA ALA A 136 -27.45 -7.19 3.24
C ALA A 136 -27.46 -8.00 1.93
N GLY A 137 -26.85 -9.19 1.88
CA GLY A 137 -26.78 -10.01 0.68
C GLY A 137 -26.09 -9.34 -0.51
N ARG A 138 -25.30 -8.28 -0.27
CA ARG A 138 -24.66 -7.53 -1.36
C ARG A 138 -23.66 -8.45 -2.07
N LYS A 139 -23.95 -8.73 -3.35
CA LYS A 139 -23.10 -9.53 -4.24
C LYS A 139 -21.69 -8.92 -4.25
N ARG A 140 -20.68 -9.80 -4.42
CA ARG A 140 -19.24 -9.48 -4.55
C ARG A 140 -19.03 -8.11 -5.22
N PHE A 141 -18.20 -7.26 -4.61
CA PHE A 141 -17.57 -6.17 -5.33
C PHE A 141 -16.71 -6.82 -6.42
N ARG A 142 -17.23 -6.89 -7.65
CA ARG A 142 -16.41 -7.19 -8.82
C ARG A 142 -15.81 -5.84 -9.19
N PRO A 143 -14.48 -5.63 -9.07
CA PRO A 143 -13.91 -4.44 -9.67
C PRO A 143 -14.32 -4.45 -11.14
N CYS A 144 -14.96 -3.38 -11.60
CA CYS A 144 -15.15 -3.16 -13.04
C CYS A 144 -13.75 -3.04 -13.62
N VAL A 145 -13.22 -4.14 -14.12
CA VAL A 145 -11.97 -4.11 -14.86
C VAL A 145 -12.36 -3.57 -16.23
N PHE A 146 -12.40 -2.25 -16.37
CA PHE A 146 -12.69 -1.58 -17.64
C PHE A 146 -11.84 -2.15 -18.79
N SER A 147 -10.62 -2.62 -18.48
CA SER A 147 -9.76 -3.31 -19.44
C SER A 147 -10.38 -4.56 -20.08
N LYS A 148 -11.28 -5.28 -19.39
CA LYS A 148 -11.97 -6.44 -19.99
C LYS A 148 -13.01 -6.02 -21.02
N VAL A 149 -13.68 -4.89 -20.80
CA VAL A 149 -14.63 -4.31 -21.77
C VAL A 149 -13.86 -3.80 -22.99
N LEU A 150 -12.76 -3.07 -22.76
CA LEU A 150 -11.85 -2.62 -23.83
C LEU A 150 -11.27 -3.77 -24.65
N GLN A 151 -10.86 -4.88 -24.01
CA GLN A 151 -10.37 -6.07 -24.72
C GLN A 151 -11.44 -6.67 -25.63
N GLN A 152 -12.69 -6.70 -25.17
CA GLN A 152 -13.83 -7.17 -25.97
C GLN A 152 -14.11 -6.25 -27.16
N GLU A 153 -14.03 -4.94 -26.98
CA GLU A 153 -14.19 -3.98 -28.09
C GLU A 153 -13.07 -4.11 -29.13
N ILE A 154 -11.81 -4.25 -28.70
CA ILE A 154 -10.66 -4.46 -29.60
C ILE A 154 -10.80 -5.77 -30.38
N GLU A 155 -11.24 -6.86 -29.74
CA GLU A 155 -11.49 -8.14 -30.42
C GLU A 155 -12.66 -8.03 -31.43
N GLN A 156 -13.72 -7.30 -31.09
CA GLN A 156 -14.85 -7.06 -31.99
C GLN A 156 -14.46 -6.21 -33.21
N GLU A 157 -13.58 -5.22 -33.06
CA GLU A 157 -13.06 -4.46 -34.19
C GLU A 157 -12.19 -5.33 -35.11
N LYS A 158 -11.31 -6.16 -34.56
CA LYS A 158 -10.48 -7.10 -35.34
C LYS A 158 -11.31 -8.08 -36.15
N ASN A 159 -12.39 -8.61 -35.57
CA ASN A 159 -13.30 -9.54 -36.25
C ASN A 159 -14.16 -8.88 -37.34
N LYS A 160 -14.33 -7.55 -37.34
CA LYS A 160 -15.03 -6.82 -38.43
C LYS A 160 -14.12 -6.51 -39.62
N LEU A 161 -12.81 -6.54 -39.41
CA LEU A 161 -11.78 -6.24 -40.41
C LEU A 161 -11.25 -7.50 -41.13
N THR A 162 -11.69 -8.69 -40.70
CA THR A 162 -11.38 -9.99 -41.30
C THR A 162 -12.59 -10.49 -42.07
#